data_AF-A0A842WP82-F1
#
_entry.id   AF-A0A842WP82-F1
#
_cell.length_a   1.000
_cell.length_b   1.000
_cell.length_c   1.000
_cell.angle_alpha   90.00
_cell.angle_beta   90.00
_cell.angle_gamma   90.00
#
_symmetry.space_group_name_H-M   'P 1'
#
loop_
_entity.id
_entity.type
_entity.pdbx_description
1 polymer ?
#
loop_
_entity_poly.entity_id
_entity_poly.type
_entity_poly.pdbx_seq_one_letter_code
_entity_poly.pdbx_strand_id
1 'polypeptide(L)'
;MGGIGKKIADRLGTSYLLAVLIGSLILLLMLFFNDWNPTILSNSPLFLYAAGISGISMKFLSGTGIMLTYASICTIAFQMNSEWLKGNADRARRFKLLLIIPVFVIVGYGVYKIYNALNPGTTSILQTLFGTELVTLLDNLVLLYGIWSLMLMIYAIPAIRGAYDPEYEKSTIDKIKDKFSGTKFSIWKGYQSTVWKEYGKVYAEEFANYSERIEQIRLQLSGIILPFLCVILIPLPPLLGIAIVLWIRVLTVHEKPLTKGERTILVLLVLSVITISTWLFVFAGVNPLITLIDVAYGIGLIVNIIVLGSVLLRS
;
A
#
# COMPACT_ATOMS: atom_id res chain seq x y z
N MET A 1 6.25 6.87 -23.72
CA MET A 1 5.13 5.95 -23.45
C MET A 1 3.77 6.42 -23.99
N GLY A 2 3.54 7.73 -24.21
CA GLY A 2 2.22 8.24 -24.67
C GLY A 2 1.66 7.63 -25.96
N GLY A 3 2.51 7.33 -26.96
CA GLY A 3 2.03 6.74 -28.23
C GLY A 3 1.43 5.33 -28.13
N ILE A 4 1.85 4.52 -27.15
CA ILE A 4 1.31 3.15 -26.94
C ILE A 4 0.04 3.23 -26.08
N GLY A 5 0.04 4.04 -25.03
CA GLY A 5 -1.13 4.22 -24.17
C GLY A 5 -2.33 4.80 -24.92
N LYS A 6 -2.11 5.77 -25.80
CA LYS A 6 -3.16 6.33 -26.68
C LYS A 6 -3.80 5.28 -27.59
N LYS A 7 -2.99 4.43 -28.24
CA LYS A 7 -3.49 3.35 -29.11
C LYS A 7 -4.32 2.32 -28.34
N ILE A 8 -3.95 2.01 -27.10
CA ILE A 8 -4.72 1.13 -26.22
C ILE A 8 -6.03 1.82 -25.78
N ALA A 9 -5.97 3.11 -25.42
CA ALA A 9 -7.12 3.92 -25.02
C ALA A 9 -8.20 4.05 -26.11
N ASP A 10 -7.77 4.03 -27.38
CA ASP A 10 -8.64 4.13 -28.55
C ASP A 10 -9.24 2.76 -28.95
N ARG A 11 -8.61 1.64 -28.59
CA ARG A 11 -9.06 0.29 -28.96
C ARG A 11 -9.11 -0.70 -27.79
N LEU A 12 -9.68 -0.27 -26.67
CA LEU A 12 -9.75 -1.01 -25.40
C LEU A 12 -10.13 -2.48 -25.57
N GLY A 13 -11.26 -2.78 -26.21
CA GLY A 13 -11.75 -4.15 -26.38
C GLY A 13 -10.76 -5.05 -27.10
N THR A 14 -10.12 -4.55 -28.17
CA THR A 14 -9.12 -5.33 -28.91
C THR A 14 -7.83 -5.53 -28.12
N SER A 15 -7.39 -4.55 -27.33
CA SER A 15 -6.17 -4.66 -26.54
C SER A 15 -6.32 -5.66 -25.40
N TYR A 16 -7.45 -5.64 -24.68
CA TYR A 16 -7.73 -6.63 -23.64
C TYR A 16 -7.94 -8.03 -24.22
N LEU A 17 -8.67 -8.16 -25.34
CA LEU A 17 -8.90 -9.44 -25.99
C LEU A 17 -7.58 -10.05 -26.49
N LEU A 18 -6.73 -9.24 -27.13
CA LEU A 18 -5.41 -9.69 -27.60
C LEU A 18 -4.52 -10.12 -26.43
N ALA A 19 -4.54 -9.39 -25.31
CA ALA A 19 -3.79 -9.77 -24.11
C ALA A 19 -4.28 -11.11 -23.52
N VAL A 20 -5.59 -11.34 -23.48
CA VAL A 20 -6.16 -12.62 -23.04
C VAL A 20 -5.80 -13.75 -24.01
N LEU A 21 -5.87 -13.54 -25.32
CA LEU A 21 -5.50 -14.55 -26.31
C LEU A 21 -4.03 -14.94 -26.21
N ILE A 22 -3.13 -13.95 -26.13
CA ILE A 22 -1.69 -14.20 -25.97
C ILE A 22 -1.42 -14.93 -24.65
N GLY A 23 -2.01 -14.46 -23.56
CA GLY A 23 -1.86 -15.13 -22.26
C GLY A 23 -2.43 -16.55 -22.27
N SER A 24 -3.55 -16.79 -22.93
CA SER A 24 -4.14 -18.12 -23.05
C SER A 24 -3.28 -19.06 -23.88
N LEU A 25 -2.66 -18.55 -24.95
CA LEU A 25 -1.70 -19.31 -25.75
C LEU A 25 -0.47 -19.70 -24.92
N ILE A 26 0.09 -18.75 -24.15
CA ILE A 26 1.22 -19.02 -23.25
C ILE A 26 0.85 -20.06 -22.20
N LEU A 27 -0.33 -19.94 -21.58
CA LEU A 27 -0.82 -20.90 -20.61
C LEU A 27 -0.97 -22.30 -21.23
N LEU A 28 -1.52 -22.38 -22.45
CA LEU A 28 -1.68 -23.64 -23.16
C LEU A 28 -0.31 -24.27 -23.45
N LEU A 29 0.68 -23.50 -23.92
CA LEU A 29 2.04 -23.98 -24.11
C LEU A 29 2.66 -24.46 -22.78
N MET A 30 2.50 -23.71 -21.69
CA MET A 30 3.00 -24.10 -20.37
C MET A 30 2.38 -25.43 -19.91
N LEU A 31 1.07 -25.61 -20.07
CA LEU A 31 0.40 -26.86 -19.73
C LEU A 31 0.83 -28.00 -20.65
N PHE A 32 0.95 -27.75 -21.96
CA PHE A 32 1.38 -28.75 -22.94
C PHE A 32 2.78 -29.29 -22.63
N PHE A 33 3.73 -28.43 -22.28
CA PHE A 33 5.08 -28.84 -21.89
C PHE A 33 5.17 -29.53 -20.52
N ASN A 34 4.09 -29.56 -19.75
CA ASN A 34 4.04 -30.15 -18.41
C ASN A 34 2.92 -31.19 -18.31
N ASP A 35 2.67 -31.92 -19.40
CA ASP A 35 1.71 -33.02 -19.48
C ASP A 35 0.30 -32.66 -19.00
N TRP A 36 -0.12 -31.42 -19.28
CA TRP A 36 -1.40 -30.84 -18.86
C TRP A 36 -1.62 -30.82 -17.35
N ASN A 37 -0.55 -30.89 -16.57
CA ASN A 37 -0.63 -30.86 -15.12
C ASN A 37 -0.88 -29.44 -14.59
N PRO A 38 -2.08 -29.12 -14.06
CA PRO A 38 -2.39 -27.77 -13.57
C PRO A 38 -1.63 -27.41 -12.30
N THR A 39 -1.02 -28.38 -11.59
CA THR A 39 -0.27 -28.09 -10.35
C THR A 39 0.97 -27.24 -10.62
N ILE A 40 1.44 -27.15 -11.87
CA ILE A 40 2.57 -26.29 -12.21
C ILE A 40 2.30 -24.80 -11.94
N LEU A 41 1.03 -24.40 -12.00
CA LEU A 41 0.62 -23.00 -11.79
C LEU A 41 0.85 -22.57 -10.33
N SER A 42 0.83 -23.52 -9.38
CA SER A 42 1.01 -23.24 -7.95
C SER A 42 2.31 -23.78 -7.35
N ASN A 43 2.94 -24.78 -7.99
CA ASN A 43 4.08 -25.49 -7.41
C ASN A 43 5.37 -25.33 -8.24
N SER A 44 5.34 -24.51 -9.30
CA SER A 44 6.56 -24.24 -10.06
C SER A 44 7.55 -23.38 -9.26
N PRO A 45 8.86 -23.59 -9.44
CA PRO A 45 9.88 -22.68 -8.91
C PRO A 45 9.65 -21.24 -9.37
N LEU A 46 9.21 -21.06 -10.62
CA LEU A 46 8.87 -19.75 -11.19
C LEU A 46 7.80 -19.03 -10.35
N PHE A 47 6.73 -19.72 -9.96
CA PHE A 47 5.72 -19.16 -9.07
C PHE A 47 6.29 -18.79 -7.70
N LEU A 48 7.09 -19.66 -7.09
CA LEU A 48 7.69 -19.39 -5.78
C LEU A 48 8.61 -18.17 -5.81
N TYR A 49 9.42 -18.00 -6.87
CA TYR A 49 10.24 -16.80 -7.04
C TYR A 49 9.41 -15.55 -7.31
N ALA A 50 8.40 -15.64 -8.19
CA ALA A 50 7.51 -14.53 -8.50
C ALA A 50 6.74 -14.07 -7.25
N ALA A 51 6.21 -15.01 -6.48
CA ALA A 51 5.55 -14.74 -5.21
C ALA A 51 6.51 -14.22 -4.15
N GLY A 52 7.76 -14.69 -4.13
CA GLY A 52 8.81 -14.18 -3.25
C GLY A 52 9.13 -12.71 -3.54
N ILE A 53 9.41 -12.37 -4.81
CA ILE A 53 9.70 -11.00 -5.24
C ILE A 53 8.50 -10.09 -4.99
N SER A 54 7.31 -10.51 -5.43
CA SER A 54 6.07 -9.77 -5.16
C SER A 54 5.82 -9.61 -3.67
N GLY A 55 6.07 -10.65 -2.87
CA GLY A 55 5.94 -10.63 -1.42
C GLY A 55 6.89 -9.63 -0.76
N ILE A 56 8.15 -9.58 -1.18
CA ILE A 56 9.14 -8.59 -0.71
C ILE A 56 8.66 -7.18 -1.01
N SER A 57 8.25 -6.90 -2.25
CA SER A 57 7.77 -5.59 -2.66
C SER A 57 6.49 -5.20 -1.91
N MET A 58 5.51 -6.09 -1.84
CA MET A 58 4.26 -5.89 -1.11
C MET A 58 4.53 -5.68 0.39
N LYS A 59 5.48 -6.40 1.00
CA LYS A 59 5.87 -6.21 2.41
C LYS A 59 6.51 -4.84 2.64
N PHE A 60 7.46 -4.43 1.80
CA PHE A 60 8.06 -3.10 1.87
C PHE A 60 6.99 -2.00 1.79
N LEU A 61 6.05 -2.17 0.86
CA LEU A 61 4.96 -1.23 0.62
C LEU A 61 3.89 -1.28 1.71
N SER A 62 3.64 -2.42 2.34
CA SER A 62 2.63 -2.58 3.40
C SER A 62 2.84 -1.62 4.57
N GLY A 63 4.09 -1.25 4.86
CA GLY A 63 4.40 -0.20 5.83
C GLY A 63 3.73 1.14 5.50
N THR A 64 3.63 1.51 4.22
CA THR A 64 2.89 2.71 3.79
C THR A 64 1.38 2.59 4.05
N GLY A 65 0.79 1.41 3.82
CA GLY A 65 -0.63 1.15 4.06
C GLY A 65 -1.01 1.20 5.54
N ILE A 66 -0.17 0.63 6.41
CA ILE A 66 -0.33 0.72 7.87
C ILE A 66 -0.29 2.18 8.32
N MET A 67 0.66 2.96 7.80
CA MET A 67 0.78 4.38 8.15
C MET A 67 -0.38 5.23 7.64
N LEU A 68 -0.87 4.96 6.42
CA LEU A 68 -2.09 5.58 5.88
C LEU A 68 -3.30 5.32 6.78
N THR A 69 -3.46 4.06 7.19
CA THR A 69 -4.56 3.65 8.05
C THR A 69 -4.46 4.34 9.41
N TYR A 70 -3.26 4.39 9.98
CA TYR A 70 -2.98 5.09 11.22
C TYR A 70 -3.29 6.60 11.11
N ALA A 71 -2.84 7.25 10.04
CA ALA A 71 -3.13 8.67 9.77
C ALA A 71 -4.63 8.94 9.74
N SER A 72 -5.39 8.12 9.01
CA SER A 72 -6.84 8.23 8.90
C SER A 72 -7.54 8.04 10.25
N ILE A 73 -7.12 7.04 11.03
CA ILE A 73 -7.63 6.79 12.38
C ILE A 73 -7.34 7.98 13.30
N CYS A 74 -6.14 8.55 13.25
CA CYS A 74 -5.79 9.75 14.03
C CYS A 74 -6.66 10.94 13.64
N THR A 75 -6.88 11.20 12.34
CA THR A 75 -7.77 12.28 11.88
C THR A 75 -9.17 12.10 12.46
N ILE A 76 -9.75 10.90 12.35
CA ILE A 76 -11.08 10.60 12.87
C ILE A 76 -11.12 10.77 14.39
N ALA A 77 -10.12 10.26 15.10
CA ALA A 77 -10.03 10.34 16.56
C ALA A 77 -9.95 11.80 17.05
N PHE A 78 -9.18 12.66 16.38
CA PHE A 78 -9.09 14.09 16.71
C PHE A 78 -10.37 14.85 16.33
N GLN A 79 -11.01 14.52 15.22
CA GLN A 79 -12.28 15.14 14.81
C GLN A 79 -13.40 14.84 15.81
N MET A 80 -13.57 13.56 16.18
CA MET A 80 -14.61 13.11 17.11
C MET A 80 -14.44 13.69 18.51
N ASN A 81 -13.19 13.92 18.96
CA ASN A 81 -12.90 14.45 20.30
C ASN A 81 -12.59 15.95 20.30
N SER A 82 -12.83 16.66 19.19
CA SER A 82 -12.41 18.05 19.01
C SER A 82 -13.02 19.03 20.03
N GLU A 83 -14.28 18.79 20.42
CA GLU A 83 -14.98 19.58 21.44
C GLU A 83 -14.40 19.37 22.84
N TRP A 84 -14.06 18.12 23.19
CA TRP A 84 -13.47 17.78 24.49
C TRP A 84 -12.05 18.33 24.66
N LEU A 85 -11.33 18.48 23.55
CA LEU A 85 -9.96 19.02 23.49
C LEU A 85 -9.89 20.55 23.45
N LYS A 86 -11.03 21.25 23.38
CA LYS A 86 -11.08 22.71 23.31
C LYS A 86 -10.72 23.34 24.66
N GLY A 87 -9.89 24.39 24.63
CA GLY A 87 -9.58 25.21 25.81
C GLY A 87 -8.52 24.67 26.77
N ASN A 88 -8.11 23.39 26.68
CA ASN A 88 -7.13 22.79 27.58
C ASN A 88 -5.97 22.11 26.82
N ALA A 89 -4.82 22.79 26.77
CA ALA A 89 -3.63 22.34 26.07
C ALA A 89 -3.07 21.02 26.65
N ASP A 90 -3.20 20.77 27.96
CA ASP A 90 -2.70 19.56 28.59
C ASP A 90 -3.52 18.33 28.19
N ARG A 91 -4.84 18.47 28.03
CA ARG A 91 -5.71 17.38 27.52
C ARG A 91 -5.35 17.02 26.09
N ALA A 92 -5.14 18.02 25.24
CA ALA A 92 -4.70 17.81 23.86
C ALA A 92 -3.32 17.14 23.79
N ARG A 93 -2.38 17.55 24.66
CA ARG A 93 -1.05 16.92 24.75
C ARG A 93 -1.11 15.47 25.20
N ARG A 94 -1.93 15.15 26.22
CA ARG A 94 -2.13 13.78 26.70
C ARG A 94 -2.78 12.89 25.65
N PHE A 95 -3.79 13.40 24.94
CA PHE A 95 -4.46 12.68 23.87
C PHE A 95 -3.52 12.41 22.68
N LYS A 96 -2.69 13.39 22.31
CA LYS A 96 -1.61 13.21 21.32
C LYS A 96 -0.60 12.14 21.77
N LEU A 97 -0.17 12.16 23.03
CA LEU A 97 0.73 11.15 23.60
C LEU A 97 0.12 9.75 23.53
N LEU A 98 -1.17 9.60 23.81
CA LEU A 98 -1.87 8.32 23.72
C LEU A 98 -1.88 7.78 22.29
N LEU A 99 -2.15 8.64 21.30
CA LEU A 99 -2.15 8.24 19.89
C LEU A 99 -0.76 7.85 19.37
N ILE A 100 0.31 8.42 19.94
CA ILE A 100 1.70 8.07 19.58
C ILE A 100 2.09 6.66 20.06
N ILE A 101 1.45 6.10 21.09
CA ILE A 101 1.78 4.76 21.63
C ILE A 101 1.74 3.68 20.54
N PRO A 102 0.68 3.54 19.72
CA PRO A 102 0.66 2.63 18.56
C PRO A 102 1.87 2.76 17.64
N VAL A 103 2.38 3.98 17.40
CA VAL A 103 3.55 4.21 16.54
C VAL A 103 4.80 3.58 17.16
N PHE A 104 5.03 3.78 18.46
CA PHE A 104 6.14 3.15 19.16
C PHE A 104 6.03 1.63 19.19
N VAL A 105 4.82 1.08 19.30
CA VAL A 105 4.59 -0.38 19.20
C VAL A 105 4.97 -0.90 17.82
N ILE A 106 4.57 -0.21 16.74
CA ILE A 106 4.92 -0.58 15.37
C ILE A 106 6.44 -0.48 15.14
N VAL A 107 7.09 0.57 15.66
CA VAL A 107 8.56 0.74 15.61
C VAL A 107 9.25 -0.42 16.32
N GLY A 108 8.84 -0.71 17.56
CA GLY A 108 9.39 -1.79 18.36
C GLY A 108 9.25 -3.14 17.66
N TYR A 109 8.09 -3.40 17.05
CA TYR A 109 7.85 -4.60 16.25
C TYR A 109 8.73 -4.67 15.00
N GLY A 110 8.93 -3.54 14.29
CA GLY A 110 9.84 -3.45 13.15
C GLY A 110 11.29 -3.76 13.51
N VAL A 111 11.79 -3.17 14.60
CA VAL A 111 13.14 -3.44 15.13
C VAL A 111 13.28 -4.91 15.55
N TYR A 112 12.28 -5.44 16.25
CA TYR A 112 12.22 -6.86 16.63
C TYR A 112 12.32 -7.78 15.41
N LYS A 113 11.59 -7.49 14.33
CA LYS A 113 11.65 -8.27 13.09
C LYS A 113 13.03 -8.24 12.44
N ILE A 114 13.70 -7.08 12.40
CA ILE A 114 15.07 -6.99 11.88
C ILE A 114 16.03 -7.79 12.75
N TYR A 115 15.92 -7.68 14.07
CA TYR A 115 16.79 -8.39 15.00
C TYR A 115 16.68 -9.91 14.84
N ASN A 116 15.45 -10.43 14.74
CA ASN A 116 15.20 -11.85 14.49
C ASN A 116 15.69 -12.30 13.11
N ALA A 117 15.57 -11.44 12.09
CA ALA A 117 16.03 -11.78 10.75
C ALA A 117 17.57 -11.79 10.64
N LEU A 118 18.27 -10.95 11.42
CA LEU A 118 19.74 -10.91 11.48
C LEU A 118 20.34 -12.03 12.34
N ASN A 119 19.60 -12.58 13.29
CA ASN A 119 20.04 -13.67 14.17
C ASN A 119 19.16 -14.92 14.00
N PRO A 120 19.21 -15.60 12.84
CA PRO A 120 18.43 -16.81 12.62
C PRO A 120 18.91 -17.91 13.58
N GLY A 121 18.01 -18.34 14.47
CA GLY A 121 18.28 -19.42 15.44
C GLY A 121 18.20 -19.01 16.91
N THR A 122 18.08 -17.72 17.23
CA THR A 122 17.81 -17.27 18.60
C THR A 122 16.30 -17.29 18.84
N THR A 123 15.83 -18.02 19.85
CA THR A 123 14.43 -17.97 20.27
C THR A 123 14.14 -16.59 20.83
N SER A 124 13.30 -15.87 20.10
CA SER A 124 12.93 -14.52 20.50
C SER A 124 12.05 -14.52 21.76
N ILE A 125 12.10 -13.45 22.56
CA ILE A 125 11.32 -13.34 23.81
C ILE A 125 9.82 -13.58 23.55
N LEU A 126 9.28 -13.11 22.42
CA LEU A 126 7.88 -13.32 22.05
C LEU A 126 7.58 -14.80 21.71
N GLN A 127 8.49 -15.50 21.03
CA GLN A 127 8.34 -16.94 20.79
C GLN A 127 8.41 -17.75 22.08
N THR A 128 9.24 -17.31 23.04
CA THR A 128 9.33 -17.94 24.36
C THR A 128 8.07 -17.71 25.20
N LEU A 129 7.43 -16.55 25.08
CA LEU A 129 6.22 -16.19 25.84
C LEU A 129 4.92 -16.72 25.24
N PHE A 130 4.79 -16.73 23.91
CA PHE A 130 3.55 -17.05 23.21
C PHE A 130 3.62 -18.33 22.38
N GLY A 131 4.80 -18.96 22.25
CA GLY A 131 5.01 -20.11 21.39
C GLY A 131 5.29 -19.72 19.94
N THR A 132 6.08 -20.54 19.24
CA THR A 132 6.51 -20.31 17.85
C THR A 132 5.33 -20.26 16.88
N GLU A 133 4.33 -21.13 17.02
CA GLU A 133 3.18 -21.22 16.12
C GLU A 133 2.26 -19.99 16.17
N LEU A 134 2.01 -19.45 17.37
CA LEU A 134 1.18 -18.25 17.52
C LEU A 134 1.89 -17.00 17.00
N VAL A 135 3.20 -16.89 17.23
CA VAL A 135 3.99 -15.76 16.69
C VAL A 135 4.05 -15.80 15.17
N THR A 136 4.28 -16.98 14.56
CA THR A 136 4.30 -17.09 13.09
C THR A 136 2.92 -16.82 12.47
N LEU A 137 1.84 -17.26 13.11
CA LEU A 137 0.48 -16.96 12.68
C LEU A 137 0.19 -15.45 12.76
N LEU A 138 0.54 -14.79 13.87
CA LEU A 138 0.39 -13.33 14.02
C LEU A 138 1.22 -12.58 12.98
N ASP A 139 2.47 -13.01 12.74
CA ASP A 139 3.34 -12.43 11.72
C ASP A 139 2.70 -12.52 10.32
N ASN A 140 2.11 -13.67 9.97
CA ASN A 140 1.41 -13.87 8.71
C ASN A 140 0.11 -13.05 8.63
N LEU A 141 -0.62 -12.89 9.73
CA LEU A 141 -1.84 -12.07 9.76
C LEU A 141 -1.53 -10.57 9.63
N VAL A 142 -0.53 -10.07 10.35
CA VAL A 142 -0.09 -8.66 10.25
C VAL A 142 0.38 -8.35 8.83
N LEU A 143 1.11 -9.29 8.24
CA LEU A 143 1.53 -9.24 6.85
C LEU A 143 0.33 -9.18 5.90
N LEU A 144 -0.60 -10.12 6.01
CA LEU A 144 -1.79 -10.17 5.15
C LEU A 144 -2.61 -8.90 5.28
N TYR A 145 -2.82 -8.42 6.51
CA TYR A 145 -3.49 -7.16 6.78
C TYR A 145 -2.80 -5.98 6.07
N GLY A 146 -1.47 -5.91 6.13
CA GLY A 146 -0.70 -4.87 5.46
C GLY A 146 -0.86 -4.90 3.93
N ILE A 147 -0.82 -6.09 3.32
CA ILE A 147 -1.06 -6.26 1.87
C ILE A 147 -2.49 -5.88 1.52
N TRP A 148 -3.48 -6.37 2.27
CA TRP A 148 -4.89 -6.11 2.03
C TRP A 148 -5.21 -4.61 2.17
N SER A 149 -4.75 -3.98 3.25
CA SER A 149 -4.93 -2.55 3.50
C SER A 149 -4.37 -1.74 2.33
N LEU A 150 -3.14 -2.05 1.90
CA LEU A 150 -2.53 -1.39 0.75
C LEU A 150 -3.34 -1.59 -0.54
N MET A 151 -3.69 -2.82 -0.85
CA MET A 151 -4.43 -3.17 -2.07
C MET A 151 -5.80 -2.50 -2.13
N LEU A 152 -6.52 -2.50 -1.01
CA LEU A 152 -7.83 -1.88 -0.89
C LEU A 152 -7.75 -0.36 -0.94
N MET A 153 -6.83 0.25 -0.18
CA MET A 153 -6.71 1.70 -0.07
C MET A 153 -6.16 2.34 -1.35
N ILE A 154 -5.24 1.68 -2.06
CA ILE A 154 -4.61 2.23 -3.26
C ILE A 154 -5.46 1.98 -4.51
N TYR A 155 -6.04 0.78 -4.66
CA TYR A 155 -6.68 0.40 -5.91
C TYR A 155 -8.18 0.20 -5.79
N ALA A 156 -8.66 -0.62 -4.85
CA ALA A 156 -10.08 -0.98 -4.81
C ALA A 156 -10.99 0.21 -4.44
N ILE A 157 -10.69 0.90 -3.34
CA ILE A 157 -11.49 2.03 -2.84
C ILE A 157 -11.52 3.18 -3.86
N PRO A 158 -10.39 3.64 -4.42
CA PRO A 158 -10.40 4.72 -5.42
C PRO A 158 -11.10 4.31 -6.72
N ALA A 159 -10.95 3.05 -7.17
CA ALA A 159 -11.65 2.54 -8.35
C ALA A 159 -13.17 2.53 -8.15
N ILE A 160 -13.65 2.11 -6.97
CA ILE A 160 -15.08 2.10 -6.61
C ILE A 160 -15.64 3.52 -6.50
N ARG A 161 -14.91 4.42 -5.82
CA ARG A 161 -15.31 5.83 -5.66
C ARG A 161 -15.17 6.65 -6.94
N GLY A 162 -14.47 6.11 -7.94
CA GLY A 162 -14.24 6.77 -9.22
C GLY A 162 -13.25 7.94 -9.17
N ALA A 163 -12.48 8.06 -8.08
CA ALA A 163 -11.51 9.10 -7.81
C ALA A 163 -10.09 8.77 -8.31
N TYR A 164 -9.99 7.85 -9.28
CA TYR A 164 -8.72 7.44 -9.87
C TYR A 164 -8.29 8.49 -10.91
N ASP A 165 -7.83 9.65 -10.44
CA ASP A 165 -7.25 10.71 -11.25
C ASP A 165 -5.83 11.00 -10.76
N PRO A 166 -4.81 10.38 -11.36
CA PRO A 166 -3.44 10.55 -10.94
C PRO A 166 -2.88 11.87 -11.51
N GLU A 167 -2.90 12.94 -10.71
CA GLU A 167 -2.19 14.19 -11.02
C GLU A 167 -0.67 13.99 -10.89
N TYR A 168 0.00 13.59 -11.98
CA TYR A 168 1.45 13.33 -11.96
C TYR A 168 2.34 14.57 -12.14
N GLU A 169 1.79 15.72 -12.51
CA GLU A 169 2.54 16.97 -12.61
C GLU A 169 1.77 18.13 -12.01
N LYS A 170 2.07 18.45 -10.74
CA LYS A 170 1.75 19.77 -10.19
C LYS A 170 2.54 20.82 -10.97
N SER A 171 1.82 21.72 -11.64
CA SER A 171 2.39 22.89 -12.31
C SER A 171 3.27 23.67 -11.31
N THR A 172 4.26 24.40 -11.80
CA THR A 172 5.09 25.31 -10.97
C THR A 172 4.22 26.26 -10.14
N ILE A 173 3.03 26.60 -10.65
CA ILE A 173 2.01 27.40 -9.98
C ILE A 173 1.37 26.65 -8.80
N ASP A 174 1.09 25.35 -8.93
CA ASP A 174 0.55 24.53 -7.84
C ASP A 174 1.59 24.27 -6.74
N LYS A 175 2.87 24.13 -7.11
CA LYS A 175 3.97 24.07 -6.14
C LYS A 175 4.11 25.38 -5.34
N ILE A 176 3.85 26.53 -5.97
CA ILE A 176 3.84 27.83 -5.31
C ILE A 176 2.58 27.96 -4.43
N LYS A 177 1.43 27.50 -4.91
CA LYS A 177 0.17 27.48 -4.15
C LYS A 177 0.25 26.59 -2.91
N ASP A 178 0.93 25.44 -3.00
CA ASP A 178 1.20 24.55 -1.86
C ASP A 178 2.15 25.17 -0.83
N LYS A 179 3.15 25.94 -1.29
CA LYS A 179 3.99 26.72 -0.37
C LYS A 179 3.19 27.84 0.30
N PHE A 180 2.31 28.51 -0.45
CA PHE A 180 1.47 29.59 0.08
C PHE A 180 0.38 29.07 1.04
N SER A 181 -0.20 27.90 0.76
CA SER A 181 -1.19 27.25 1.61
C SER A 181 -0.55 26.78 2.93
N GLY A 182 0.68 26.27 2.90
CA GLY A 182 1.44 25.94 4.12
C GLY A 182 1.69 27.16 5.02
N THR A 183 2.05 28.30 4.44
CA THR A 183 2.24 29.55 5.20
C THR A 183 0.91 30.08 5.75
N LYS A 184 -0.18 30.04 4.97
CA LYS A 184 -1.53 30.42 5.42
C LYS A 184 -2.02 29.51 6.54
N PHE A 185 -1.76 28.21 6.45
CA PHE A 185 -2.09 27.23 7.47
C PHE A 185 -1.30 27.45 8.76
N SER A 186 0.00 27.76 8.68
CA SER A 186 0.82 28.08 9.87
C SER A 186 0.30 29.32 10.62
N ILE A 187 -0.08 30.37 9.88
CA ILE A 187 -0.67 31.59 10.46
C ILE A 187 -2.05 31.28 11.08
N TRP A 188 -2.90 30.52 10.38
CA TRP A 188 -4.20 30.10 10.88
C TRP A 188 -4.09 29.21 12.13
N LYS A 189 -3.17 28.24 12.13
CA LYS A 189 -2.83 27.39 13.28
C LYS A 189 -2.41 28.23 14.48
N GLY A 190 -1.51 29.20 14.28
CA GLY A 190 -1.08 30.13 15.31
C GLY A 190 -2.27 30.91 15.89
N TYR A 191 -3.12 31.46 15.03
CA TYR A 191 -4.30 32.21 15.44
C TYR A 191 -5.33 31.36 16.17
N GLN A 192 -5.70 30.19 15.64
CA GLN A 192 -6.74 29.35 16.23
C GLN A 192 -6.29 28.66 17.52
N SER A 193 -5.02 28.26 17.61
CA SER A 193 -4.46 27.65 18.83
C SER A 193 -4.21 28.66 19.95
N THR A 194 -3.81 29.89 19.61
CA THR A 194 -3.44 30.91 20.59
C THR A 194 -4.63 31.76 21.02
N VAL A 195 -5.48 32.18 20.08
CA VAL A 195 -6.60 33.09 20.32
C VAL A 195 -7.87 32.32 20.66
N TRP A 196 -8.19 31.27 19.89
CA TRP A 196 -9.44 30.52 20.04
C TRP A 196 -9.32 29.24 20.88
N LYS A 197 -8.08 28.83 21.21
CA LYS A 197 -7.75 27.62 21.97
C LYS A 197 -8.41 26.34 21.42
N GLU A 198 -8.64 26.29 20.10
CA GLU A 198 -9.29 25.17 19.41
C GLU A 198 -8.27 24.10 19.01
N TYR A 199 -7.55 23.54 20.00
CA TYR A 199 -6.47 22.57 19.76
C TYR A 199 -6.94 21.33 19.00
N GLY A 200 -8.14 20.82 19.31
CA GLY A 200 -8.70 19.64 18.63
C GLY A 200 -8.91 19.84 17.13
N LYS A 201 -9.42 21.01 16.71
CA LYS A 201 -9.61 21.34 15.29
C LYS A 201 -8.28 21.54 14.57
N VAL A 202 -7.32 22.21 15.21
CA VAL A 202 -5.97 22.40 14.66
C VAL A 202 -5.29 21.06 14.40
N TYR A 203 -5.31 20.15 15.37
CA TYR A 203 -4.73 18.81 15.19
C TYR A 203 -5.49 17.98 14.15
N ALA A 204 -6.83 18.05 14.12
CA ALA A 204 -7.62 17.38 13.08
C ALA A 204 -7.25 17.88 11.66
N GLU A 205 -7.10 19.18 11.47
CA GLU A 205 -6.70 19.79 10.19
C GLU A 205 -5.24 19.44 9.83
N GLU A 206 -4.33 19.34 10.80
CA GLU A 206 -2.96 18.84 10.59
C GLU A 206 -2.95 17.41 10.08
N PHE A 207 -3.71 16.51 10.72
CA PHE A 207 -3.82 15.12 10.30
C PHE A 207 -4.60 14.97 8.98
N ALA A 208 -5.55 15.87 8.68
CA ALA A 208 -6.21 15.93 7.38
C ALA A 208 -5.26 16.36 6.25
N ASN A 209 -4.50 17.44 6.44
CA ASN A 209 -3.44 17.86 5.52
C ASN A 209 -2.37 16.78 5.33
N TYR A 210 -2.06 16.04 6.41
CA TYR A 210 -1.19 14.88 6.34
C TYR A 210 -1.82 13.77 5.48
N SER A 211 -3.08 13.42 5.72
CA SER A 211 -3.82 12.45 4.92
C SER A 211 -3.83 12.82 3.44
N GLU A 212 -4.01 14.09 3.09
CA GLU A 212 -3.99 14.58 1.70
C GLU A 212 -2.60 14.48 1.07
N ARG A 213 -1.53 14.80 1.82
CA ARG A 213 -0.15 14.59 1.33
C ARG A 213 0.18 13.12 1.13
N ILE A 214 -0.27 12.24 2.02
CA ILE A 214 -0.08 10.81 1.80
C ILE A 214 -0.95 10.33 0.64
N GLU A 215 -2.15 10.90 0.43
CA GLU A 215 -2.99 10.61 -0.73
C GLU A 215 -2.25 10.91 -2.05
N GLN A 216 -1.50 12.00 -2.10
CA GLN A 216 -0.67 12.35 -3.27
C GLN A 216 0.50 11.37 -3.44
N ILE A 217 1.21 11.03 -2.35
CA ILE A 217 2.25 10.00 -2.37
C ILE A 217 1.66 8.64 -2.80
N ARG A 218 0.44 8.34 -2.37
CA ARG A 218 -0.33 7.13 -2.72
C ARG A 218 -0.64 7.08 -4.21
N LEU A 219 -1.08 8.19 -4.80
CA LEU A 219 -1.32 8.29 -6.24
C LEU A 219 -0.03 8.05 -7.03
N GLN A 220 1.09 8.65 -6.62
CA GLN A 220 2.40 8.42 -7.24
C GLN A 220 2.88 6.98 -7.09
N LEU A 221 2.64 6.36 -5.92
CA LEU A 221 2.93 4.96 -5.65
C LEU A 221 2.03 4.03 -6.47
N SER A 222 0.77 4.35 -6.71
CA SER A 222 -0.17 3.48 -7.43
C SER A 222 0.30 3.11 -8.86
N GLY A 223 0.97 4.02 -9.57
CA GLY A 223 1.54 3.72 -10.89
C GLY A 223 2.78 2.83 -10.84
N ILE A 224 3.54 2.90 -9.74
CA ILE A 224 4.82 2.19 -9.54
C ILE A 224 4.61 0.81 -8.90
N ILE A 225 3.60 0.66 -8.05
CA ILE A 225 3.33 -0.57 -7.31
C ILE A 225 2.67 -1.63 -8.19
N LEU A 226 1.79 -1.22 -9.11
CA LEU A 226 1.04 -2.14 -9.97
C LEU A 226 1.91 -3.18 -10.72
N PRO A 227 3.09 -2.84 -11.30
CA PRO A 227 3.94 -3.83 -11.95
C PRO A 227 4.50 -4.87 -10.97
N PHE A 228 4.83 -4.48 -9.73
CA PHE A 228 5.22 -5.44 -8.70
C PHE A 228 4.07 -6.38 -8.32
N LEU A 229 2.82 -5.88 -8.34
CA LEU A 229 1.63 -6.72 -8.17
C LEU A 229 1.42 -7.66 -9.35
N CYS A 230 1.78 -7.25 -10.57
CA CYS A 230 1.65 -8.11 -11.75
C CYS A 230 2.60 -9.31 -11.69
N VAL A 231 3.73 -9.23 -10.99
CA VAL A 231 4.71 -10.33 -10.88
C VAL A 231 4.05 -11.58 -10.29
N ILE A 232 3.17 -11.46 -9.29
CA ILE A 232 2.48 -12.63 -8.71
C ILE A 232 1.55 -13.35 -9.70
N LEU A 233 1.16 -12.69 -10.79
CA LEU A 233 0.29 -13.22 -11.83
C LEU A 233 1.06 -13.94 -12.95
N ILE A 234 2.41 -14.01 -12.89
CA ILE A 234 3.23 -14.75 -13.87
C ILE A 234 2.74 -16.18 -14.16
N PRO A 235 2.35 -16.99 -13.16
CA PRO A 235 1.82 -18.34 -13.42
C PRO A 235 0.40 -18.34 -13.98
N LEU A 236 -0.25 -17.18 -14.07
CA LEU A 236 -1.57 -17.01 -14.68
C LEU A 236 -1.45 -16.02 -15.86
N PRO A 237 -0.82 -16.41 -16.99
CA PRO A 237 -0.52 -15.50 -18.08
C PRO A 237 -1.72 -14.73 -18.67
N PRO A 238 -2.95 -15.28 -18.75
CA PRO A 238 -4.13 -14.51 -19.18
C PRO A 238 -4.43 -13.32 -18.25
N LEU A 239 -4.33 -13.53 -16.94
CA LEU A 239 -4.52 -12.47 -15.94
C LEU A 239 -3.37 -11.48 -15.97
N LEU A 240 -2.13 -11.95 -16.15
CA LEU A 240 -0.97 -11.08 -16.32
C LEU A 240 -1.12 -10.16 -17.54
N GLY A 241 -1.61 -10.69 -18.67
CA GLY A 241 -1.86 -9.88 -19.87
C GLY A 241 -2.84 -8.74 -19.61
N ILE A 242 -3.97 -9.04 -18.96
CA ILE A 242 -4.94 -8.02 -18.53
C ILE A 242 -4.27 -6.99 -17.61
N ALA A 243 -3.47 -7.46 -16.65
CA ALA A 243 -2.79 -6.62 -15.69
C ALA A 243 -1.80 -5.64 -16.35
N ILE A 244 -1.03 -6.11 -17.34
CA ILE A 244 -0.08 -5.28 -18.10
C ILE A 244 -0.82 -4.21 -18.92
N VAL A 245 -1.91 -4.58 -19.61
CA VAL A 245 -2.71 -3.60 -20.36
C VAL A 245 -3.29 -2.54 -19.41
N LEU A 246 -3.82 -2.98 -18.27
CA LEU A 246 -4.37 -2.09 -17.26
C LEU A 246 -3.29 -1.21 -16.62
N TRP A 247 -2.08 -1.73 -16.44
CA TRP A 247 -0.92 -0.96 -15.98
C TRP A 247 -0.57 0.19 -16.93
N ILE A 248 -0.45 -0.11 -18.22
CA ILE A 248 -0.16 0.91 -19.23
C ILE A 248 -1.28 1.95 -19.26
N ARG A 249 -2.54 1.55 -19.06
CA ARG A 249 -3.69 2.45 -18.96
C ARG A 249 -3.66 3.31 -17.71
N VAL A 250 -3.28 2.76 -16.56
CA VAL A 250 -3.06 3.51 -15.30
C VAL A 250 -1.97 4.57 -15.47
N LEU A 251 -0.90 4.29 -16.21
CA LEU A 251 0.15 5.26 -16.53
C LEU A 251 -0.25 6.31 -17.59
N THR A 252 -1.37 6.11 -18.29
CA THR A 252 -1.85 7.01 -19.35
C THR A 252 -3.24 7.57 -19.06
N VAL A 253 -3.67 7.55 -17.79
CA VAL A 253 -4.96 8.10 -17.35
C VAL A 253 -5.06 9.60 -17.65
N HIS A 254 -3.96 10.33 -17.64
CA HIS A 254 -3.91 11.77 -17.94
C HIS A 254 -4.40 12.08 -19.36
N GLU A 255 -4.30 11.13 -20.29
CA GLU A 255 -4.79 11.30 -21.66
C GLU A 255 -6.29 10.99 -21.77
N LYS A 256 -6.79 10.02 -20.99
CA LYS A 256 -8.20 9.62 -20.97
C LYS A 256 -8.54 8.87 -19.67
N PRO A 257 -9.59 9.29 -18.94
CA PRO A 257 -9.98 8.67 -17.68
C PRO A 257 -10.32 7.18 -17.86
N LEU A 258 -10.11 6.39 -16.80
CA LEU A 258 -10.48 4.97 -16.78
C LEU A 258 -11.99 4.80 -16.91
N THR A 259 -12.40 3.93 -17.82
CA THR A 259 -13.81 3.56 -18.02
C THR A 259 -14.33 2.74 -16.83
N LYS A 260 -15.66 2.68 -16.65
CA LYS A 260 -16.28 1.85 -15.59
C LYS A 260 -15.84 0.38 -15.69
N GLY A 261 -15.72 -0.16 -16.91
CA GLY A 261 -15.25 -1.53 -17.13
C GLY A 261 -13.81 -1.75 -16.67
N GLU A 262 -12.89 -0.85 -17.00
CA GLU A 262 -11.49 -0.92 -16.54
C GLU A 262 -11.38 -0.82 -15.01
N ARG A 263 -12.21 0.01 -14.37
CA ARG A 263 -12.28 0.10 -12.90
C ARG A 263 -12.75 -1.22 -12.28
N THR A 264 -13.77 -1.86 -12.85
CA THR A 264 -14.22 -3.18 -12.39
C THR A 264 -13.14 -4.24 -12.58
N ILE A 265 -12.45 -4.25 -13.72
CA ILE A 265 -11.33 -5.17 -13.98
C ILE A 265 -10.20 -4.95 -12.98
N LEU A 266 -9.86 -3.69 -12.65
CA LEU A 266 -8.86 -3.37 -11.64
C LEU A 266 -9.26 -3.93 -10.27
N VAL A 267 -10.51 -3.76 -9.85
CA VAL A 267 -11.00 -4.31 -8.57
C VAL A 267 -10.92 -5.85 -8.56
N LEU A 268 -11.34 -6.51 -9.65
CA LEU A 268 -11.26 -7.98 -9.75
C LEU A 268 -9.82 -8.48 -9.72
N LEU A 269 -8.90 -7.79 -10.38
CA LEU A 269 -7.47 -8.10 -10.36
C LEU A 269 -6.91 -7.95 -8.96
N VAL A 270 -7.25 -6.86 -8.27
CA VAL A 270 -6.85 -6.61 -6.88
C VAL A 270 -7.34 -7.72 -5.94
N LEU A 271 -8.60 -8.11 -6.06
CA LEU A 271 -9.17 -9.22 -5.28
C LEU A 271 -8.47 -10.55 -5.60
N SER A 272 -8.17 -10.82 -6.87
CA SER A 272 -7.44 -12.02 -7.28
C SER A 272 -6.04 -12.08 -6.65
N VAL A 273 -5.31 -10.97 -6.65
CA VAL A 273 -3.99 -10.86 -6.02
C VAL A 273 -4.09 -11.04 -4.51
N ILE A 274 -5.11 -10.49 -3.86
CA ILE A 274 -5.40 -10.70 -2.44
C ILE A 274 -5.60 -12.20 -2.15
N THR A 275 -6.44 -12.87 -2.93
CA THR A 275 -6.72 -14.31 -2.75
C THR A 275 -5.48 -15.17 -2.96
N ILE A 276 -4.71 -14.92 -4.02
CA ILE A 276 -3.47 -15.66 -4.31
C ILE A 276 -2.44 -15.44 -3.20
N SER A 277 -2.27 -14.19 -2.74
CA SER A 277 -1.38 -13.85 -1.63
C SER A 277 -1.79 -14.57 -0.35
N THR A 278 -3.08 -14.52 0.01
CA THR A 278 -3.61 -15.22 1.19
C THR A 278 -3.38 -16.71 1.11
N TRP A 279 -3.63 -17.31 -0.05
CA TRP A 279 -3.38 -18.73 -0.24
C TRP A 279 -1.90 -19.08 -0.02
N LEU A 280 -1.00 -18.26 -0.55
CA LEU A 280 0.44 -18.45 -0.43
C LEU A 280 0.95 -18.32 1.01
N PHE A 281 0.56 -17.26 1.72
CA PHE A 281 1.07 -17.01 3.07
C PHE A 281 0.46 -17.93 4.13
N VAL A 282 -0.78 -18.40 3.93
CA VAL A 282 -1.46 -19.27 4.89
C VAL A 282 -1.17 -20.75 4.62
N PHE A 283 -1.19 -21.19 3.36
CA PHE A 283 -1.15 -22.63 3.04
C PHE A 283 0.16 -23.10 2.44
N ALA A 284 0.85 -22.27 1.65
CA ALA A 284 2.06 -22.72 0.95
C ALA A 284 3.33 -22.63 1.82
N GLY A 285 3.32 -21.86 2.91
CA GLY A 285 4.43 -21.72 3.86
C GLY A 285 5.72 -21.29 3.16
N VAL A 286 6.03 -19.99 3.15
CA VAL A 286 7.06 -19.39 2.27
C VAL A 286 8.51 -19.75 2.69
N ASN A 287 8.88 -21.02 2.69
CA ASN A 287 9.99 -21.49 3.52
C ASN A 287 11.43 -21.16 3.05
N PRO A 288 11.75 -20.83 1.79
CA PRO A 288 13.14 -20.46 1.45
C PRO A 288 13.44 -18.95 1.42
N LEU A 289 12.43 -18.06 1.46
CA LEU A 289 12.63 -16.60 1.32
C LEU A 289 12.25 -15.77 2.56
N ILE A 290 11.77 -16.39 3.64
CA ILE A 290 11.30 -15.71 4.87
C ILE A 290 12.32 -14.71 5.43
N THR A 291 13.61 -15.04 5.44
CA THR A 291 14.66 -14.16 5.98
C THR A 291 14.81 -12.88 5.16
N LEU A 292 14.90 -12.98 3.83
CA LEU A 292 15.02 -11.82 2.94
C LEU A 292 13.74 -10.97 2.96
N ILE A 293 12.61 -11.65 3.06
CA ILE A 293 11.27 -11.07 3.20
C ILE A 293 11.14 -10.29 4.52
N ASP A 294 11.64 -10.82 5.64
CA ASP A 294 11.52 -10.20 6.96
C ASP A 294 12.49 -9.02 7.16
N VAL A 295 13.70 -9.08 6.58
CA VAL A 295 14.61 -7.92 6.51
C VAL A 295 13.97 -6.78 5.69
N ALA A 296 13.44 -7.09 4.50
CA ALA A 296 12.80 -6.09 3.65
C ALA A 296 11.57 -5.45 4.33
N TYR A 297 10.81 -6.24 5.09
CA TYR A 297 9.69 -5.74 5.89
C TYR A 297 10.14 -4.80 7.01
N GLY A 298 11.16 -5.19 7.77
CA GLY A 298 11.71 -4.36 8.83
C GLY A 298 12.29 -3.04 8.32
N ILE A 299 13.06 -3.08 7.23
CA ILE A 299 13.57 -1.87 6.56
C ILE A 299 12.41 -1.03 6.03
N GLY A 300 11.41 -1.65 5.39
CA GLY A 300 10.22 -0.97 4.88
C GLY A 300 9.44 -0.25 5.98
N LEU A 301 9.25 -0.89 7.15
CA LEU A 301 8.64 -0.25 8.30
C LEU A 301 9.46 0.93 8.79
N ILE A 302 10.77 0.77 8.99
CA ILE A 302 11.64 1.83 9.51
C ILE A 302 11.71 3.01 8.54
N VAL A 303 11.90 2.77 7.25
CA VAL A 303 11.94 3.82 6.22
C VAL A 303 10.62 4.59 6.19
N ASN A 304 9.48 3.89 6.22
CA ASN A 304 8.17 4.55 6.23
C ASN A 304 7.92 5.34 7.52
N ILE A 305 8.40 4.85 8.68
CA ILE A 305 8.38 5.58 9.94
C ILE A 305 9.27 6.83 9.89
N ILE A 306 10.48 6.73 9.32
CA ILE A 306 11.40 7.87 9.19
C ILE A 306 10.82 8.92 8.25
N VAL A 307 10.26 8.51 7.11
CA VAL A 307 9.56 9.40 6.18
C VAL A 307 8.40 10.07 6.90
N LEU A 308 7.59 9.33 7.64
CA LEU A 308 6.49 9.86 8.44
C LEU A 308 6.96 10.84 9.52
N GLY A 309 8.00 10.49 10.29
CA GLY A 309 8.61 11.36 11.29
C GLY A 309 9.19 12.63 10.69
N SER A 310 9.81 12.55 9.52
CA SER A 310 10.37 13.70 8.81
C SER A 310 9.28 14.64 8.28
N VAL A 311 8.12 14.09 7.88
CA VAL A 311 6.96 14.87 7.44
C VAL A 311 6.27 15.52 8.64
N LEU A 312 6.11 14.81 9.76
CA LEU A 312 5.54 15.32 11.01
C LEU A 312 6.42 16.38 11.69
N LEU A 313 7.75 16.30 11.57
CA LEU A 313 8.68 17.27 12.14
C LEU A 313 8.85 18.53 11.26
N ARG A 314 8.52 18.45 9.97
CA ARG A 314 8.54 19.60 9.05
C ARG A 314 7.22 20.37 8.99
N SER A 315 6.13 19.85 9.58
CA SER A 315 4.82 20.51 9.72
C SER A 315 4.61 21.14 11.10
#